data_AF-A0A7W2M3S0-F1
#
_entry.id   AF-A0A7W2M3S0-F1
#
_cell.length_a   1.000
_cell.length_b   1.000
_cell.length_c   1.000
_cell.angle_alpha   90.00
_cell.angle_beta   90.00
_cell.angle_gamma   90.00
#
_symmetry.space_group_name_H-M   'P 1'
#
loop_
_entity.id
_entity.type
_entity.pdbx_description
1 polymer ?
#
loop_
_entity_poly.entity_id
_entity_poly.type
_entity_poly.pdbx_seq_one_letter_code
_entity_poly.pdbx_strand_id
1 'polypeptide(L)' 'MKVKILFLTAGFSSYAQQIKVSGKVTDTLQNPLAYANILAIPEDDSQDVRFVIIEIIVFNQFYKLVI' A
#
# COMPACT_ATOMS: atom_id res chain seq x y z
N MET A 1 -10.64 -37.25 -40.16
CA MET A 1 -9.69 -36.17 -39.78
C MET A 1 -10.04 -35.72 -38.36
N LYS A 2 -9.29 -36.15 -37.35
CA LYS A 2 -9.62 -35.91 -35.93
C LYS A 2 -8.93 -34.62 -35.46
N VAL A 3 -9.68 -33.55 -35.26
CA VAL A 3 -9.18 -32.28 -34.71
C VAL A 3 -8.96 -32.45 -33.21
N LYS A 4 -7.71 -32.36 -32.75
CA LYS A 4 -7.39 -32.28 -31.31
C LYS A 4 -7.39 -30.80 -30.91
N ILE A 5 -8.47 -30.34 -30.29
CA ILE A 5 -8.49 -29.02 -29.65
C ILE A 5 -7.79 -29.13 -28.29
N LEU A 6 -6.59 -28.56 -28.21
CA LEU A 6 -5.86 -28.36 -26.97
C LEU A 6 -6.33 -27.04 -26.35
N PHE A 7 -7.14 -27.11 -25.31
CA PHE A 7 -7.63 -25.94 -24.59
C PHE A 7 -6.47 -25.39 -23.72
N LEU A 8 -5.79 -24.37 -24.24
CA LEU A 8 -4.64 -23.74 -23.58
C LEU A 8 -5.15 -22.74 -22.53
N THR A 9 -5.63 -23.22 -21.38
CA THR A 9 -5.87 -22.36 -20.21
C THR A 9 -4.52 -22.06 -19.53
N ALA A 10 -3.65 -21.35 -20.24
CA ALA A 10 -2.50 -20.71 -19.61
C ALA A 10 -3.02 -19.58 -18.70
N GLY A 11 -2.60 -19.62 -17.44
CA GLY A 11 -3.25 -18.98 -16.30
C GLY A 11 -3.52 -17.49 -16.45
N PHE A 12 -4.75 -17.11 -16.13
CA PHE A 12 -5.08 -15.74 -15.74
C PHE A 12 -4.61 -15.53 -14.30
N SER A 13 -3.36 -15.12 -14.11
CA SER A 13 -2.93 -14.56 -12.82
C SER A 13 -3.40 -13.11 -12.75
N SER A 14 -4.53 -12.86 -12.10
CA SER A 14 -4.97 -11.50 -11.78
C SER A 14 -4.08 -10.95 -10.66
N TYR A 15 -3.08 -10.14 -11.02
CA TYR A 15 -2.34 -9.34 -10.05
C TYR A 15 -3.24 -8.18 -9.59
N ALA A 16 -3.92 -8.34 -8.46
CA ALA A 16 -4.47 -7.21 -7.74
C ALA A 16 -3.29 -6.34 -7.28
N GLN A 17 -3.20 -5.11 -7.77
CA GLN A 17 -2.12 -4.20 -7.39
C GLN A 17 -2.34 -3.76 -5.95
N GLN A 18 -1.37 -4.07 -5.08
CA GLN A 18 -1.34 -3.58 -3.72
C GLN A 18 -0.41 -2.37 -3.65
N ILE A 19 -0.96 -1.19 -3.36
CA ILE A 19 -0.17 0.04 -3.32
C ILE A 19 0.47 0.14 -1.93
N LYS A 20 1.79 0.35 -1.91
CA LYS A 20 2.56 0.53 -0.68
C LYS A 20 3.08 1.95 -0.64
N VAL A 21 2.61 2.73 0.33
CA VAL A 21 3.11 4.09 0.59
C VAL A 21 4.07 4.01 1.76
N SER A 22 5.29 4.51 1.59
CA SER A 22 6.28 4.55 2.66
C SER A 22 6.97 5.90 2.72
N GLY A 23 7.24 6.38 3.94
CA GLY A 23 7.85 7.69 4.14
C GLY A 23 8.12 7.98 5.61
N LYS A 24 8.46 9.23 5.90
CA LYS A 24 8.71 9.76 7.24
C LYS A 24 7.90 11.04 7.42
N VAL A 25 7.26 11.20 8.57
CA VAL A 25 6.56 12.43 8.93
C VAL A 25 7.54 13.30 9.71
N THR A 26 7.79 14.52 9.23
CA THR A 26 8.75 15.44 9.84
C THR A 26 8.15 16.81 10.13
N ASP A 27 8.75 17.54 11.06
CA ASP A 27 8.49 18.97 11.27
C ASP A 27 9.16 19.83 10.17
N THR A 28 8.99 21.15 10.27
CA THR A 28 9.59 22.13 9.34
C THR A 28 11.12 22.12 9.34
N LEU A 29 11.72 21.64 10.43
CA LEU A 29 13.17 21.51 10.59
C LEU A 29 13.68 20.12 10.18
N GLN A 30 12.81 19.30 9.58
CA GLN A 30 13.08 17.93 9.11
C GLN A 30 13.33 16.91 10.23
N ASN A 31 12.96 17.23 11.48
CA ASN A 31 13.02 16.26 12.57
C ASN A 31 11.86 15.26 12.45
N PRO A 32 12.08 13.94 12.65
CA PRO A 32 10.99 12.97 12.74
C PRO A 32 10.01 13.35 13.84
N LEU A 33 8.71 13.26 13.54
CA LEU A 33 7.69 13.31 14.58
C LEU A 33 7.64 11.98 15.33
N ALA A 34 7.64 12.06 16.65
CA ALA A 34 7.51 10.88 17.52
C ALA A 34 6.10 10.26 17.43
N TYR A 35 5.08 11.07 17.17
CA TYR A 35 3.72 10.59 16.95
C TYR A 35 3.04 11.36 15.82
N ALA A 36 2.19 10.65 15.07
CA ALA A 36 1.26 11.27 14.15
C ALA A 36 0.05 10.36 13.88
N ASN A 37 -1.06 10.98 13.51
CA ASN A 37 -2.23 10.30 12.99
C ASN A 37 -2.21 10.44 11.47
N ILE A 38 -2.25 9.32 10.75
CA ILE A 38 -2.25 9.28 9.28
C ILE A 38 -3.62 8.77 8.83
N LEU A 39 -4.30 9.58 8.03
CA LEU A 39 -5.55 9.22 7.37
C LEU A 39 -5.29 9.15 5.85
N ALA A 40 -5.46 7.97 5.27
CA ALA A 40 -5.37 7.78 3.83
C ALA A 40 -6.76 7.68 3.23
N ILE A 41 -7.07 8.66 2.38
CA ILE A 41 -8.32 8.75 1.64
C ILE A 41 -7.99 8.34 0.20
N PRO A 42 -8.53 7.22 -0.30
CA PRO A 42 -8.33 6.82 -1.68
C PRO A 42 -9.06 7.78 -2.62
N GLU A 43 -8.53 7.93 -3.84
CA GLU A 43 -9.18 8.71 -4.90
C GLU A 43 -10.40 7.97 -5.47
N ASP A 44 -10.39 6.64 -5.40
CA ASP A 44 -11.49 5.78 -5.81
C ASP A 44 -12.43 5.53 -4.63
N ASP A 45 -13.69 5.95 -4.77
CA ASP A 45 -14.75 5.79 -3.76
C ASP A 45 -15.10 4.31 -3.46
N SER A 46 -14.66 3.36 -4.30
CA SER A 46 -14.82 1.92 -4.06
C SER A 46 -13.84 1.34 -3.04
N GLN A 47 -12.82 2.12 -2.64
CA GLN A 47 -11.81 1.71 -1.66
C GLN A 47 -12.08 2.32 -0.29
N ASP A 48 -11.74 1.57 0.77
CA ASP A 48 -11.94 2.04 2.13
C ASP A 48 -10.91 3.09 2.55
N VAL A 49 -11.37 4.05 3.36
CA VAL A 49 -10.49 4.98 4.08
C VAL A 49 -9.69 4.20 5.12
N ARG A 50 -8.37 4.44 5.19
CA ARG A 50 -7.48 3.77 6.16
C ARG A 50 -6.92 4.77 7.17
N PHE A 51 -6.89 4.37 8.44
CA PHE A 51 -6.35 5.18 9.53
C PHE A 51 -5.25 4.42 10.28
N VAL A 52 -4.15 5.11 10.58
CA VAL A 52 -3.03 4.56 11.34
C VAL A 52 -2.52 5.62 12.33
N ILE A 53 -2.29 5.19 13.57
CA ILE A 53 -1.55 5.96 14.56
C ILE A 53 -0.11 5.44 14.55
N ILE A 54 0.84 6.34 14.37
CA ILE A 54 2.27 6.01 14.41
C ILE A 54 2.89 6.51 15.71
N GLU A 55 3.75 5.67 16.30
CA GLU A 55 4.56 5.94 17.48
C GLU A 55 6.00 5.54 17.16
N ILE A 56 6.91 6.51 17.12
CA ILE A 56 8.34 6.30 16.91
C ILE A 56 9.04 6.21 18.26
N ILE A 57 9.72 5.08 18.46
CA ILE A 57 10.65 4.86 19.57
C ILE A 57 12.12 5.04 19.09
N VAL A 58 12.38 5.10 17.77
CA VAL A 58 13.74 5.19 17.20
C VAL A 58 13.84 6.16 16.00
N PHE A 59 14.81 7.08 16.05
CA PHE A 59 15.11 8.16 15.09
C PHE A 59 15.59 7.69 13.68
N ASN A 60 15.00 6.68 13.04
CA ASN A 60 15.21 6.43 11.60
C ASN A 60 14.24 5.44 10.93
N GLN A 61 13.06 5.20 11.53
CA GLN A 61 12.10 4.23 11.01
C GLN A 61 11.28 4.85 9.86
N PHE A 62 11.21 4.17 8.72
CA PHE A 62 10.26 4.47 7.65
C PHE A 62 8.93 3.79 7.97
N TYR A 63 7.83 4.51 7.82
CA TYR A 63 6.49 3.94 7.96
C TYR A 63 6.08 3.25 6.67
N LYS A 64 5.22 2.25 6.77
CA LYS A 64 4.65 1.53 5.63
C LYS A 64 3.14 1.47 5.79
N LEU A 65 2.43 2.16 4.92
CA LEU A 65 1.00 2.02 4.75
C LEU A 65 0.72 1.13 3.54
N VAL A 66 -0.13 0.13 3.76
CA VAL A 66 -0.62 -0.74 2.69
C VAL A 66 -2.06 -0.31 2.40
N ILE A 67 -2.28 0.21 1.19
CA ILE A 67 -3.58 0.63 0.67
C ILE A 67 -4.02 -0.30 -0.46
#